data_AF-A0A842NEN1-F1
#
_entry.id   AF-A0A842NEN1-F1
#
_cell.length_a   1.000
_cell.length_b   1.000
_cell.length_c   1.000
_cell.angle_alpha   90.00
_cell.angle_beta   90.00
_cell.angle_gamma   90.00
#
_symmetry.space_group_name_H-M   'P 1'
#
loop_
_entity.id
_entity.type
_entity.pdbx_description
1 polymer ?
#
loop_
_entity_poly.entity_id
_entity_poly.type
_entity_poly.pdbx_seq_one_letter_code
_entity_poly.pdbx_strand_id
1 'polypeptide(L)'
;MKKIIGVLIFLLVSATLFANENCEYLQKVSVTVKSKNSEGSGCVIVHDMKENKDSKETVKVAFILTAGHVIDDLRKTREIVNPNGDKKTLVEFDDAAVVKEFRQNSIKVGEIKLDVKIIKYSDSNNGEDIGLLLVKFYNCDLTQNTTEFYIKENLDDEILPVGTPLYHCGSLLGQAGDSSITTGVISQNGRVYEGKTYTQTTVTAFPGSSGGGVWIKDNDGKFKYCSMLVRGSGETFNFATPLRRIHQFFIDNNLEWVLNQKLPKPTIKEVMNISPETIKVGGSSKQLQDEKSNRFEFLDGEHANFFVKNSEILIEK
;
A
#
# COMPACT_ATOMS: atom_id res chain seq x y z
N MET A 1 -36.32 -3.53 -59.60
CA MET A 1 -36.45 -3.48 -58.12
C MET A 1 -35.25 -4.22 -57.54
N LYS A 2 -34.14 -3.55 -57.21
CA LYS A 2 -33.84 -2.98 -55.89
C LYS A 2 -34.03 -4.00 -54.75
N LYS A 3 -32.95 -4.66 -54.29
CA LYS A 3 -32.30 -4.38 -52.98
C LYS A 3 -31.36 -5.52 -52.52
N ILE A 4 -30.09 -5.14 -52.32
CA ILE A 4 -29.27 -5.40 -51.12
C ILE A 4 -28.97 -6.89 -50.82
N ILE A 5 -27.86 -7.39 -51.37
CA ILE A 5 -27.03 -8.39 -50.68
C ILE A 5 -25.97 -7.58 -49.93
N GLY A 6 -26.31 -7.25 -48.68
CA GLY A 6 -25.44 -6.54 -47.76
C GLY A 6 -24.39 -7.50 -47.20
N VAL A 7 -23.14 -7.19 -47.50
CA VAL A 7 -21.92 -7.40 -46.71
C VAL A 7 -22.21 -8.00 -45.32
N LEU A 8 -21.95 -9.30 -45.16
CA LEU A 8 -21.83 -9.90 -43.84
C LEU A 8 -20.48 -9.47 -43.27
N ILE A 9 -20.56 -8.56 -42.32
CA ILE A 9 -19.46 -7.92 -41.64
C ILE A 9 -18.62 -8.96 -40.89
N PHE A 10 -17.35 -8.99 -41.27
CA PHE A 10 -16.24 -9.54 -40.49
C PHE A 10 -16.17 -8.79 -39.14
N LEU A 11 -16.61 -9.41 -38.05
CA LEU A 11 -16.37 -8.90 -36.68
C LEU A 11 -16.30 -10.08 -35.72
N LEU A 12 -15.22 -10.85 -35.81
CA LEU A 12 -14.89 -11.90 -34.85
C LEU A 12 -13.42 -11.85 -34.41
N VAL A 13 -12.78 -10.69 -34.49
CA VAL A 13 -11.43 -10.48 -33.96
C VAL A 13 -11.38 -9.10 -33.31
N SER A 14 -11.49 -9.04 -31.98
CA SER A 14 -10.91 -7.98 -31.12
C SER A 14 -11.17 -8.19 -29.62
N ALA A 15 -11.52 -9.40 -29.15
CA ALA A 15 -11.68 -9.63 -27.70
C ALA A 15 -10.39 -10.13 -27.01
N THR A 16 -9.35 -10.52 -27.77
CA THR A 16 -8.15 -11.15 -27.20
C THR A 16 -6.94 -10.23 -27.06
N LEU A 17 -6.94 -9.01 -27.61
CA LEU A 17 -5.77 -8.11 -27.50
C LEU A 17 -5.76 -7.19 -26.28
N PHE A 18 -6.90 -6.86 -25.66
CA PHE A 18 -6.94 -5.90 -24.54
C PHE A 18 -6.65 -6.52 -23.15
N ALA A 19 -6.54 -7.85 -23.07
CA ALA A 19 -6.32 -8.55 -21.81
C ALA A 19 -4.84 -8.59 -21.37
N ASN A 20 -3.88 -8.52 -22.30
CA ASN A 20 -2.47 -8.78 -21.98
C ASN A 20 -1.66 -7.55 -21.58
N GLU A 21 -1.78 -6.40 -22.27
CA GLU A 21 -0.92 -5.24 -22.00
C GLU A 21 -1.14 -4.62 -20.60
N ASN A 22 -2.35 -4.74 -20.06
CA ASN A 22 -2.67 -4.12 -18.78
C ASN A 22 -2.02 -4.85 -17.59
N CYS A 23 -1.91 -6.18 -17.61
CA CYS A 23 -1.41 -6.94 -16.46
C CYS A 23 0.11 -6.80 -16.28
N GLU A 24 0.86 -6.62 -17.37
CA GLU A 24 2.32 -6.37 -17.32
C GLU A 24 2.66 -5.10 -16.51
N TYR A 25 1.76 -4.10 -16.51
CA TYR A 25 1.92 -2.91 -15.68
C TYR A 25 2.06 -3.27 -14.19
N LEU A 26 1.27 -4.23 -13.69
CA LEU A 26 1.36 -4.67 -12.29
C LEU A 26 2.74 -5.24 -11.97
N GLN A 27 3.32 -6.00 -12.89
CA GLN A 27 4.68 -6.48 -12.73
C GLN A 27 5.67 -5.32 -12.77
N LYS A 28 5.52 -4.34 -13.67
CA LYS A 28 6.42 -3.18 -13.75
C LYS A 28 6.47 -2.34 -12.47
N VAL A 29 5.38 -2.26 -11.72
CA VAL A 29 5.31 -1.51 -10.45
C VAL A 29 5.50 -2.38 -9.20
N SER A 30 5.75 -3.68 -9.35
CA SER A 30 5.98 -4.59 -8.22
C SER A 30 7.46 -4.96 -8.11
N VAL A 31 7.96 -5.11 -6.88
CA VAL A 31 9.36 -5.49 -6.59
C VAL A 31 9.39 -6.54 -5.48
N THR A 32 10.48 -7.32 -5.44
CA THR A 32 10.82 -8.12 -4.27
C THR A 32 11.56 -7.26 -3.26
N VAL A 33 11.13 -7.24 -1.99
CA VAL A 33 11.83 -6.60 -0.89
C VAL A 33 12.59 -7.66 -0.10
N LYS A 34 13.88 -7.43 0.14
CA LYS A 34 14.75 -8.32 0.91
C LYS A 34 15.30 -7.59 2.12
N SER A 35 15.08 -8.15 3.30
CA SER A 35 15.78 -7.79 4.51
C SER A 35 16.88 -8.82 4.80
N LYS A 36 17.37 -8.92 6.04
CA LYS A 36 18.43 -9.89 6.38
C LYS A 36 17.90 -11.31 6.41
N ASN A 37 16.77 -11.51 7.08
CA ASN A 37 16.17 -12.82 7.35
C ASN A 37 14.73 -12.92 6.83
N SER A 38 14.21 -11.86 6.19
CA SER A 38 12.86 -11.81 5.64
C SER A 38 12.88 -11.43 4.17
N GLU A 39 11.89 -11.96 3.44
CA GLU A 39 11.62 -11.59 2.05
C GLU A 39 10.13 -11.32 1.92
N GLY A 40 9.80 -10.30 1.14
CA GLY A 40 8.44 -9.89 0.86
C GLY A 40 8.34 -9.21 -0.49
N SER A 41 7.20 -8.57 -0.69
CA SER A 41 6.84 -7.84 -1.90
C SER A 41 6.70 -6.35 -1.58
N GLY A 42 6.76 -5.51 -2.61
CA GLY A 42 6.48 -4.09 -2.47
C GLY A 42 6.02 -3.47 -3.77
N CYS A 43 5.44 -2.27 -3.67
CA CYS A 43 4.95 -1.51 -4.80
C CYS A 43 5.72 -0.19 -4.97
N VAL A 44 6.11 0.10 -6.20
CA VAL A 44 6.89 1.26 -6.59
C VAL A 44 5.99 2.49 -6.72
N ILE A 45 6.42 3.59 -6.11
CA ILE A 45 5.79 4.90 -6.15
C ILE A 45 6.85 5.91 -6.58
N VAL A 46 6.68 6.50 -7.75
CA VAL A 46 7.67 7.42 -8.33
C VAL A 46 7.23 8.86 -8.13
N HIS A 47 8.18 9.70 -7.72
CA HIS A 47 8.03 11.15 -7.63
C HIS A 47 9.17 11.87 -8.32
N ASP A 48 8.86 12.95 -9.03
CA ASP A 48 9.86 13.97 -9.38
C ASP A 48 10.09 14.87 -8.17
N MET A 49 11.32 14.93 -7.66
CA MET A 49 11.67 15.65 -6.42
C MET A 49 12.95 16.46 -6.58
N LYS A 50 13.01 17.61 -5.89
CA LYS A 50 14.25 18.36 -5.73
C LYS A 50 15.13 17.70 -4.68
N GLU A 51 16.43 17.64 -4.94
CA GLU A 51 17.39 17.12 -3.94
C GLU A 51 17.42 18.00 -2.69
N ASN A 52 17.45 19.32 -2.88
CA ASN A 52 17.41 20.33 -1.83
C ASN A 52 16.63 21.57 -2.29
N LYS A 53 16.43 22.56 -1.39
CA LYS A 53 15.60 23.75 -1.67
C LYS A 53 16.16 24.60 -2.82
N ASP A 54 17.49 24.59 -2.97
CA ASP A 54 18.22 25.40 -3.94
C ASP A 54 18.35 24.68 -5.31
N SER A 55 18.01 23.39 -5.38
CA SER A 55 17.99 22.64 -6.63
C SER A 55 17.02 23.28 -7.63
N LYS A 56 17.54 23.58 -8.82
CA LYS A 56 16.75 24.09 -9.95
C LYS A 56 16.02 22.97 -10.69
N GLU A 57 16.63 21.79 -10.71
CA GLU A 57 16.13 20.60 -11.40
C GLU A 57 15.57 19.59 -10.39
N THR A 58 14.71 18.71 -10.90
CA THR A 58 14.15 17.57 -10.17
C THR A 58 14.73 16.28 -10.69
N VAL A 59 14.90 15.31 -9.81
CA VAL A 59 15.24 13.93 -10.15
C VAL A 59 14.06 13.02 -9.86
N LYS A 60 13.93 11.94 -10.62
CA LYS A 60 12.99 10.87 -10.34
C LYS A 60 13.48 10.02 -9.19
N VAL A 61 12.67 9.87 -8.16
CA VAL A 61 12.93 8.98 -7.03
C VAL A 61 11.83 7.93 -6.92
N ALA A 62 12.22 6.73 -6.53
CA ALA A 62 11.29 5.63 -6.27
C ALA A 62 11.18 5.38 -4.76
N PHE A 63 9.96 5.39 -4.27
CA PHE A 63 9.58 4.87 -2.96
C PHE A 63 8.97 3.49 -3.11
N ILE A 64 9.16 2.64 -2.11
CA ILE A 64 8.53 1.32 -2.05
C ILE A 64 7.61 1.27 -0.84
N LEU A 65 6.34 0.99 -1.09
CA LEU A 65 5.38 0.61 -0.07
C LEU A 65 5.43 -0.90 0.13
N THR A 66 5.60 -1.35 1.38
CA THR A 66 5.64 -2.76 1.75
C THR A 66 5.02 -2.98 3.14
N ALA A 67 4.91 -4.23 3.58
CA ALA A 67 4.47 -4.55 4.93
C ALA A 67 5.58 -4.31 5.95
N GLY A 68 5.22 -3.84 7.14
CA GLY A 68 6.17 -3.54 8.21
C GLY A 68 6.97 -4.78 8.63
N HIS A 69 6.31 -5.93 8.81
CA HIS A 69 6.96 -7.18 9.20
C HIS A 69 7.96 -7.74 8.16
N VAL A 70 7.98 -7.22 6.93
CA VAL A 70 8.98 -7.62 5.92
C VAL A 70 10.35 -7.02 6.25
N ILE A 71 10.40 -5.92 7.01
CA ILE A 71 11.62 -5.15 7.30
C ILE A 71 11.89 -5.00 8.81
N ASP A 72 11.18 -5.76 9.65
CA ASP A 72 11.25 -5.62 11.11
C ASP A 72 12.63 -5.98 11.69
N ASP A 73 13.29 -6.97 11.11
CA ASP A 73 14.60 -7.49 11.49
C ASP A 73 15.77 -6.55 11.14
N LEU A 74 15.49 -5.46 10.43
CA LEU A 74 16.44 -4.37 10.18
C LEU A 74 16.47 -3.35 11.31
N ARG A 75 15.46 -3.36 12.20
CA ARG A 75 15.35 -2.44 13.32
C ARG A 75 16.43 -2.70 14.36
N LYS A 76 17.14 -1.65 14.75
CA LYS A 76 18.13 -1.64 15.83
C LYS A 76 17.75 -0.58 16.86
N THR A 77 18.09 -0.87 18.12
CA THR A 77 17.98 0.11 19.19
C THR A 77 19.30 0.24 19.93
N ARG A 78 19.64 1.46 20.32
CA ARG A 78 20.76 1.73 21.22
C ARG A 78 20.39 2.82 22.21
N GLU A 79 20.84 2.68 23.46
CA GLU A 79 20.71 3.75 24.44
C GLU A 79 21.81 4.78 24.22
N ILE A 80 21.44 6.06 24.18
CA ILE A 80 22.36 7.19 24.25
C ILE A 80 22.11 7.95 25.55
N VAL A 81 23.18 8.34 26.22
CA VAL A 81 23.12 9.19 27.41
C VAL A 81 23.37 10.62 26.98
N ASN A 82 22.39 11.49 27.20
CA ASN A 82 22.55 12.91 26.93
C ASN A 82 23.54 13.54 27.93
N PRO A 83 24.12 14.71 27.62
CA PRO A 83 24.99 15.43 28.56
C PRO A 83 24.37 15.68 29.95
N ASN A 84 23.05 15.69 30.04
CA ASN A 84 22.28 15.89 31.27
C ASN A 84 22.08 14.60 32.09
N GLY A 85 22.60 13.45 31.63
CA GLY A 85 22.42 12.14 32.27
C GLY A 85 21.17 11.37 31.82
N ASP A 86 20.26 12.00 31.06
CA ASP A 86 19.05 11.35 30.57
C ASP A 86 19.37 10.28 29.52
N LYS A 87 18.77 9.10 29.68
CA LYS A 87 18.82 8.05 28.67
C LYS A 87 17.76 8.29 27.60
N LYS A 88 18.17 8.23 26.32
CA LYS A 88 17.28 8.22 25.18
C LYS A 88 17.54 6.97 24.35
N THR A 89 16.49 6.22 24.01
CA THR A 89 16.61 5.14 23.04
C THR A 89 16.62 5.73 21.64
N LEU A 90 17.69 5.51 20.90
CA LEU A 90 17.76 5.81 19.48
C LEU A 90 17.37 4.56 18.70
N VAL A 91 16.40 4.72 17.80
CA VAL A 91 15.98 3.68 16.86
C VAL A 91 16.63 3.96 15.52
N GLU A 92 17.34 2.97 14.99
CA GLU A 92 18.03 3.01 13.70
C GLU A 92 17.59 1.79 12.89
N PHE A 93 17.66 1.88 11.56
CA PHE A 93 17.41 0.75 10.68
C PHE A 93 18.61 0.55 9.78
N ASP A 94 19.00 -0.71 9.60
CA ASP A 94 19.88 -1.06 8.48
C ASP A 94 19.12 -0.89 7.16
N ASP A 95 19.84 -0.69 6.06
CA ASP A 95 19.22 -0.64 4.75
C ASP A 95 18.66 -2.02 4.36
N ALA A 96 17.55 -2.00 3.63
CA ALA A 96 17.03 -3.17 2.94
C ALA A 96 17.54 -3.19 1.49
N ALA A 97 17.24 -4.24 0.75
CA ALA A 97 17.45 -4.29 -0.69
C ALA A 97 16.13 -4.52 -1.42
N VAL A 98 16.01 -3.96 -2.62
CA VAL A 98 14.95 -4.30 -3.56
C VAL A 98 15.54 -5.01 -4.76
N VAL A 99 14.88 -6.07 -5.19
CA VAL A 99 15.29 -6.87 -6.34
C VAL A 99 14.20 -6.80 -7.40
N LYS A 100 14.61 -6.58 -8.64
CA LYS A 100 13.73 -6.60 -9.80
C LYS A 100 14.34 -7.44 -10.90
N GLU A 101 13.62 -8.47 -11.34
CA GLU A 101 14.05 -9.29 -12.48
C GLU A 101 13.69 -8.64 -13.82
N PHE A 102 14.61 -8.76 -14.78
CA PHE A 102 14.34 -8.46 -16.17
C PHE A 102 13.98 -9.73 -16.91
N ARG A 103 12.90 -9.65 -17.69
CA ARG A 103 12.46 -10.74 -18.55
C ARG A 103 12.45 -10.29 -20.00
N GLN A 104 12.97 -11.14 -20.88
CA GLN A 104 12.87 -10.98 -22.32
C GLN A 104 12.30 -12.27 -22.89
N ASN A 105 11.23 -12.16 -23.68
CA ASN A 105 10.50 -13.32 -24.22
C ASN A 105 10.13 -14.34 -23.13
N SER A 106 9.67 -13.85 -21.97
CA SER A 106 9.31 -14.66 -20.79
C SER A 106 10.46 -15.41 -20.12
N ILE A 107 11.72 -15.17 -20.50
CA ILE A 107 12.91 -15.75 -19.87
C ILE A 107 13.57 -14.68 -18.99
N LYS A 108 14.00 -15.06 -17.78
CA LYS A 108 14.82 -14.19 -16.92
C LYS A 108 16.17 -13.96 -17.61
N VAL A 109 16.50 -12.71 -17.90
CA VAL A 109 17.76 -12.31 -18.55
C VAL A 109 18.68 -11.51 -17.65
N GLY A 110 18.20 -11.10 -16.48
CA GLY A 110 19.00 -10.38 -15.49
C GLY A 110 18.18 -9.95 -14.29
N GLU A 111 18.82 -9.23 -13.38
CA GLU A 111 18.18 -8.56 -12.26
C GLU A 111 18.95 -7.29 -11.91
N ILE A 112 18.22 -6.31 -11.36
CA ILE A 112 18.83 -5.25 -10.56
C ILE A 112 18.58 -5.53 -9.09
N LYS A 113 19.58 -5.19 -8.27
CA LYS A 113 19.47 -5.12 -6.82
C LYS A 113 19.88 -3.73 -6.38
N LEU A 114 19.00 -3.03 -5.69
CA LEU A 114 19.22 -1.65 -5.25
C LEU A 114 19.03 -1.54 -3.74
N ASP A 115 19.93 -0.80 -3.08
CA ASP A 115 19.79 -0.51 -1.66
C ASP A 115 18.70 0.54 -1.42
N VAL A 116 17.91 0.32 -0.38
CA VAL A 116 16.82 1.21 0.04
C VAL A 116 16.98 1.62 1.48
N LYS A 117 16.69 2.89 1.77
CA LYS A 117 16.61 3.41 3.13
C LYS A 117 15.18 3.31 3.67
N ILE A 118 15.02 2.90 4.92
CA ILE A 118 13.72 2.94 5.62
C ILE A 118 13.41 4.40 5.97
N ILE A 119 12.32 4.93 5.39
CA ILE A 119 11.83 6.30 5.65
C ILE A 119 10.77 6.28 6.74
N LYS A 120 9.88 5.28 6.71
CA LYS A 120 8.86 5.10 7.73
C LYS A 120 8.59 3.62 7.99
N TYR A 121 8.39 3.29 9.25
CA TYR A 121 8.08 1.96 9.74
C TYR A 121 6.94 2.03 10.76
N SER A 122 6.05 1.05 10.69
CA SER A 122 4.95 0.84 11.63
C SER A 122 4.86 -0.63 11.96
N ASP A 123 5.04 -0.94 13.24
CA ASP A 123 5.13 -2.30 13.76
C ASP A 123 3.90 -3.16 13.44
N SER A 124 4.11 -4.45 13.17
CA SER A 124 3.03 -5.34 12.78
C SER A 124 2.09 -5.70 13.93
N ASN A 125 2.61 -5.75 15.15
CA ASN A 125 1.83 -6.07 16.36
C ASN A 125 1.17 -4.80 16.91
N ASN A 126 1.95 -3.73 17.09
CA ASN A 126 1.51 -2.52 17.81
C ASN A 126 1.20 -1.32 16.91
N GLY A 127 1.53 -1.39 15.62
CA GLY A 127 1.38 -0.30 14.64
C GLY A 127 0.38 -0.62 13.53
N GLU A 128 0.72 -0.33 12.28
CA GLU A 128 -0.17 -0.51 11.12
C GLU A 128 0.30 -1.60 10.16
N ASP A 129 1.46 -2.22 10.45
CA ASP A 129 2.16 -3.16 9.57
C ASP A 129 2.52 -2.54 8.20
N ILE A 130 3.11 -1.34 8.22
CA ILE A 130 3.43 -0.54 7.01
C ILE A 130 4.90 -0.14 7.03
N GLY A 131 5.58 -0.34 5.90
CA GLY A 131 6.91 0.16 5.61
C GLY A 131 6.92 1.09 4.38
N LEU A 132 7.59 2.23 4.49
CA LEU A 132 7.94 3.12 3.39
C LEU A 132 9.46 3.16 3.25
N LEU A 133 9.94 2.80 2.07
CA LEU A 133 11.36 2.72 1.74
C LEU A 133 11.68 3.72 0.62
N LEU A 134 12.89 4.27 0.58
CA LEU A 134 13.40 5.12 -0.50
C LEU A 134 14.57 4.42 -1.21
N VAL A 135 14.47 4.27 -2.53
CA VAL A 135 15.56 3.79 -3.38
C VAL A 135 16.65 4.86 -3.45
N LYS A 136 17.88 4.47 -3.07
CA LYS A 136 19.03 5.39 -3.01
C LYS A 136 19.55 5.80 -4.39
N PHE A 137 19.27 5.01 -5.42
CA PHE A 137 19.69 5.30 -6.79
C PHE A 137 18.57 6.00 -7.57
N TYR A 138 18.72 7.32 -7.75
CA TYR A 138 17.74 8.17 -8.45
C TYR A 138 17.83 7.99 -9.97
N ASN A 139 16.77 8.35 -10.69
CA ASN A 139 16.65 8.21 -12.15
C ASN A 139 16.96 6.78 -12.67
N CYS A 140 16.71 5.75 -11.86
CA CYS A 140 16.96 4.36 -12.22
C CYS A 140 15.77 3.72 -12.94
N ASP A 141 15.93 2.48 -13.42
CA ASP A 141 14.89 1.75 -14.16
C ASP A 141 13.59 1.54 -13.38
N LEU A 142 13.63 1.52 -12.04
CA LEU A 142 12.39 1.48 -11.23
C LEU A 142 11.56 2.76 -11.36
N THR A 143 12.13 3.86 -11.85
CA THR A 143 11.43 5.15 -11.95
C THR A 143 10.59 5.31 -13.22
N GLN A 144 10.51 4.27 -14.06
CA GLN A 144 9.77 4.31 -15.33
C GLN A 144 8.25 4.14 -15.17
N ASN A 145 7.81 3.50 -14.09
CA ASN A 145 6.38 3.25 -13.83
C ASN A 145 6.07 3.54 -12.36
N THR A 146 4.86 4.02 -12.09
CA THR A 146 4.41 4.36 -10.74
C THR A 146 3.06 3.72 -10.45
N THR A 147 2.85 3.30 -9.21
CA THR A 147 1.56 2.78 -8.73
C THR A 147 0.52 3.89 -8.72
N GLU A 148 -0.63 3.65 -9.35
CA GLU A 148 -1.80 4.53 -9.24
C GLU A 148 -2.72 4.04 -8.11
N PHE A 149 -3.09 4.93 -7.19
CA PHE A 149 -3.90 4.58 -6.02
C PHE A 149 -5.39 4.87 -6.22
N TYR A 150 -6.26 4.05 -5.63
CA TYR A 150 -7.70 4.29 -5.54
C TYR A 150 -8.03 5.26 -4.39
N ILE A 151 -7.37 6.41 -4.35
CA ILE A 151 -7.62 7.43 -3.31
C ILE A 151 -8.90 8.20 -3.59
N LYS A 152 -9.63 8.53 -2.52
CA LYS A 152 -10.83 9.38 -2.55
C LYS A 152 -10.68 10.54 -1.58
N GLU A 153 -11.51 11.57 -1.75
CA GLU A 153 -11.52 12.71 -0.82
C GLU A 153 -12.02 12.28 0.57
N ASN A 154 -13.02 11.40 0.62
CA ASN A 154 -13.47 10.75 1.84
C ASN A 154 -12.91 9.31 1.90
N LEU A 155 -12.25 8.97 3.01
CA LEU A 155 -11.67 7.64 3.24
C LEU A 155 -12.71 6.51 3.21
N ASP A 156 -13.96 6.81 3.57
CA ASP A 156 -15.04 5.82 3.52
C ASP A 156 -15.45 5.47 2.08
N ASP A 157 -15.18 6.34 1.12
CA ASP A 157 -15.43 6.07 -0.31
C ASP A 157 -14.37 5.13 -0.91
N GLU A 158 -13.28 4.86 -0.18
CA GLU A 158 -12.27 3.88 -0.57
C GLU A 158 -12.68 2.44 -0.20
N ILE A 159 -13.83 2.26 0.48
CA ILE A 159 -14.38 0.96 0.81
C ILE A 159 -15.01 0.33 -0.44
N LEU A 160 -14.37 -0.71 -0.95
CA LEU A 160 -14.87 -1.46 -2.10
C LEU A 160 -15.90 -2.53 -1.70
N PRO A 161 -16.96 -2.78 -2.48
CA PRO A 161 -17.95 -3.81 -2.19
C PRO A 161 -17.39 -5.24 -2.11
N VAL A 162 -18.09 -6.11 -1.37
CA VAL A 162 -17.84 -7.56 -1.43
C VAL A 162 -18.12 -8.06 -2.85
N GLY A 163 -17.27 -8.97 -3.34
CA GLY A 163 -17.34 -9.51 -4.71
C GLY A 163 -16.58 -8.68 -5.74
N THR A 164 -16.03 -7.50 -5.39
CA THR A 164 -15.17 -6.73 -6.30
C THR A 164 -13.99 -7.58 -6.78
N PRO A 165 -13.76 -7.70 -8.11
CA PRO A 165 -12.61 -8.40 -8.67
C PRO A 165 -11.29 -7.73 -8.27
N LEU A 166 -10.32 -8.56 -7.90
CA LEU A 166 -9.00 -8.14 -7.45
C LEU A 166 -7.90 -8.81 -8.27
N TYR A 167 -6.81 -8.07 -8.41
CA TYR A 167 -5.56 -8.50 -9.01
C TYR A 167 -4.45 -8.29 -8.00
N HIS A 168 -3.71 -9.33 -7.66
CA HIS A 168 -2.54 -9.24 -6.80
C HIS A 168 -1.29 -9.47 -7.63
N CYS A 169 -0.22 -8.74 -7.31
CA CYS A 169 1.10 -8.95 -7.88
C CYS A 169 2.14 -8.91 -6.76
N GLY A 170 2.96 -9.95 -6.69
CA GLY A 170 3.95 -10.12 -5.64
C GLY A 170 4.87 -11.31 -5.87
N SER A 171 5.84 -11.44 -4.98
CA SER A 171 6.92 -12.42 -5.00
C SER A 171 6.50 -13.67 -4.23
N LEU A 172 5.67 -14.50 -4.86
CA LEU A 172 5.11 -15.72 -4.29
C LEU A 172 6.21 -16.75 -4.04
N LEU A 173 6.55 -17.03 -2.77
CA LEU A 173 7.71 -17.81 -2.29
C LEU A 173 9.04 -17.03 -2.27
N GLY A 174 8.96 -15.70 -2.16
CA GLY A 174 10.13 -14.81 -2.16
C GLY A 174 10.61 -14.55 -3.57
N GLN A 175 11.92 -14.38 -3.77
CA GLN A 175 12.46 -14.10 -5.10
C GLN A 175 12.10 -15.17 -6.15
N ALA A 176 11.92 -16.43 -5.72
CA ALA A 176 11.35 -17.45 -6.56
C ALA A 176 9.87 -17.12 -6.81
N GLY A 177 9.49 -16.72 -8.03
CA GLY A 177 8.12 -16.28 -8.34
C GLY A 177 7.94 -14.75 -8.40
N ASP A 178 9.02 -13.99 -8.62
CA ASP A 178 9.02 -12.52 -8.69
C ASP A 178 7.89 -11.95 -9.55
N SER A 179 7.13 -11.03 -8.96
CA SER A 179 6.03 -10.30 -9.59
C SER A 179 4.98 -11.20 -10.26
N SER A 180 4.67 -12.36 -9.66
CA SER A 180 3.60 -13.25 -10.12
C SER A 180 2.23 -12.59 -9.93
N ILE A 181 1.35 -12.74 -10.91
CA ILE A 181 0.00 -12.17 -10.87
C ILE A 181 -1.00 -13.27 -10.47
N THR A 182 -1.83 -12.97 -9.48
CA THR A 182 -2.97 -13.81 -9.08
C THR A 182 -4.24 -12.97 -9.06
N THR A 183 -5.39 -13.62 -9.17
CA THR A 183 -6.69 -12.95 -9.16
C THR A 183 -7.59 -13.52 -8.07
N GLY A 184 -8.57 -12.73 -7.66
CA GLY A 184 -9.52 -13.11 -6.63
C GLY A 184 -10.61 -12.07 -6.49
N VAL A 185 -11.26 -12.07 -5.34
CA VAL A 185 -12.29 -11.07 -5.01
C VAL A 185 -12.13 -10.57 -3.59
N ILE A 186 -12.79 -9.46 -3.26
CA ILE A 186 -13.09 -9.11 -1.87
C ILE A 186 -14.10 -10.13 -1.34
N SER A 187 -13.69 -10.95 -0.37
CA SER A 187 -14.57 -11.93 0.27
C SER A 187 -15.39 -11.30 1.39
N GLN A 188 -14.80 -10.37 2.13
CA GLN A 188 -15.47 -9.63 3.20
C GLN A 188 -14.63 -8.40 3.58
N ASN A 189 -15.28 -7.31 3.99
CA ASN A 189 -14.63 -6.16 4.62
C ASN A 189 -14.81 -6.20 6.14
N GLY A 190 -13.98 -5.46 6.87
CA GLY A 190 -14.24 -5.24 8.29
C GLY A 190 -13.79 -6.40 9.19
N ARG A 191 -12.97 -7.33 8.70
CA ARG A 191 -12.48 -8.44 9.55
C ARG A 191 -11.53 -7.89 10.59
N VAL A 192 -11.87 -8.08 11.86
CA VAL A 192 -11.03 -7.64 12.97
C VAL A 192 -10.11 -8.76 13.41
N TYR A 193 -8.81 -8.49 13.42
CA TYR A 193 -7.78 -9.38 13.95
C TYR A 193 -6.75 -8.53 14.70
N GLU A 194 -6.42 -8.92 15.94
CA GLU A 194 -5.51 -8.15 16.82
C GLU A 194 -5.89 -6.65 16.92
N GLY A 195 -7.19 -6.36 16.98
CA GLY A 195 -7.72 -4.99 17.10
C GLY A 195 -7.66 -4.16 15.81
N LYS A 196 -7.19 -4.72 14.69
CA LYS A 196 -7.08 -4.04 13.40
C LYS A 196 -8.07 -4.59 12.40
N THR A 197 -8.55 -3.70 11.53
CA THR A 197 -9.51 -4.04 10.49
C THR A 197 -8.83 -4.35 9.16
N TYR A 198 -9.19 -5.49 8.57
CA TYR A 198 -8.67 -5.99 7.30
C TYR A 198 -9.78 -6.22 6.27
N THR A 199 -9.37 -6.21 5.00
CA THR A 199 -10.15 -6.76 3.90
C THR A 199 -9.75 -8.23 3.74
N GLN A 200 -10.74 -9.12 3.82
CA GLN A 200 -10.57 -10.53 3.48
C GLN A 200 -10.67 -10.69 1.96
N THR A 201 -9.76 -11.46 1.38
CA THR A 201 -9.68 -11.69 -0.05
C THR A 201 -9.31 -13.13 -0.39
N THR A 202 -9.71 -13.56 -1.58
CA THR A 202 -9.33 -14.86 -2.17
C THR A 202 -8.14 -14.81 -3.11
N VAL A 203 -7.48 -13.65 -3.32
CA VAL A 203 -6.27 -13.61 -4.15
C VAL A 203 -5.27 -14.63 -3.62
N THR A 204 -4.69 -15.44 -4.50
CA THR A 204 -3.72 -16.46 -4.07
C THR A 204 -2.46 -15.79 -3.54
N ALA A 205 -2.04 -16.22 -2.34
CA ALA A 205 -0.90 -15.69 -1.63
C ALA A 205 -0.05 -16.83 -1.04
N PHE A 206 1.25 -16.63 -1.01
CA PHE A 206 2.22 -17.53 -0.37
C PHE A 206 3.20 -16.70 0.48
N PRO A 207 4.04 -17.34 1.33
CA PRO A 207 5.16 -16.65 1.95
C PRO A 207 5.93 -15.81 0.91
N GLY A 208 6.28 -14.56 1.22
CA GLY A 208 6.89 -13.62 0.28
C GLY A 208 5.88 -12.69 -0.44
N SER A 209 4.59 -13.02 -0.50
CA SER A 209 3.57 -12.14 -1.07
C SER A 209 3.25 -10.92 -0.18
N SER A 210 3.60 -10.96 1.11
CA SER A 210 3.38 -9.87 2.06
C SER A 210 4.01 -8.56 1.59
N GLY A 211 3.28 -7.46 1.71
CA GLY A 211 3.67 -6.15 1.19
C GLY A 211 3.33 -5.93 -0.29
N GLY A 212 2.91 -6.98 -1.00
CA GLY A 212 2.52 -6.89 -2.40
C GLY A 212 1.18 -6.19 -2.57
N GLY A 213 1.04 -5.48 -3.68
CA GLY A 213 -0.17 -4.71 -3.94
C GLY A 213 -1.35 -5.57 -4.33
N VAL A 214 -2.53 -5.01 -4.13
CA VAL A 214 -3.78 -5.54 -4.62
C VAL A 214 -4.51 -4.41 -5.32
N TRP A 215 -4.92 -4.64 -6.56
CA TRP A 215 -5.51 -3.66 -7.45
C TRP A 215 -6.93 -4.06 -7.85
N ILE A 216 -7.76 -3.04 -8.04
CA ILE A 216 -8.97 -3.14 -8.87
C ILE A 216 -8.65 -2.65 -10.27
N LYS A 217 -9.51 -3.02 -11.22
CA LYS A 217 -9.55 -2.41 -12.55
C LYS A 217 -10.69 -1.40 -12.60
N ASP A 218 -10.40 -0.15 -12.91
CA ASP A 218 -11.43 0.89 -13.05
C ASP A 218 -12.20 0.75 -14.38
N ASN A 219 -13.18 1.63 -14.59
CA ASN A 219 -14.03 1.60 -15.79
C ASN A 219 -13.26 1.87 -17.09
N ASP A 220 -12.11 2.55 -17.01
CA ASP A 220 -11.22 2.82 -18.15
C ASP A 220 -10.20 1.67 -18.37
N GLY A 221 -10.29 0.63 -17.56
CA GLY A 221 -9.41 -0.52 -17.63
C GLY A 221 -8.06 -0.32 -16.96
N LYS A 222 -7.86 0.75 -16.18
CA LYS A 222 -6.60 1.01 -15.48
C LYS A 222 -6.59 0.36 -14.11
N PHE A 223 -5.41 -0.07 -13.68
CA PHE A 223 -5.24 -0.66 -12.37
C PHE A 223 -5.10 0.41 -11.30
N LYS A 224 -5.90 0.31 -10.23
CA LYS A 224 -5.86 1.19 -9.06
C LYS A 224 -5.60 0.37 -7.81
N TYR A 225 -4.51 0.69 -7.12
CA TYR A 225 -4.12 0.04 -5.87
C TYR A 225 -5.20 0.31 -4.83
N CYS A 226 -5.67 -0.73 -4.15
CA CYS A 226 -6.79 -0.65 -3.20
C CYS A 226 -6.50 -1.31 -1.86
N SER A 227 -5.48 -2.17 -1.76
CA SER A 227 -5.04 -2.75 -0.50
C SER A 227 -3.64 -3.35 -0.62
N MET A 228 -3.02 -3.62 0.53
CA MET A 228 -1.73 -4.30 0.65
C MET A 228 -1.94 -5.69 1.23
N LEU A 229 -1.48 -6.73 0.55
CA LEU A 229 -1.52 -8.08 1.12
C LEU A 229 -0.55 -8.17 2.30
N VAL A 230 -1.00 -8.71 3.45
CA VAL A 230 -0.15 -8.75 4.65
C VAL A 230 -0.14 -10.11 5.35
N ARG A 231 -1.19 -10.90 5.26
CA ARG A 231 -1.29 -12.20 5.94
C ARG A 231 -2.15 -13.17 5.15
N GLY A 232 -1.90 -14.47 5.32
CA GLY A 232 -2.71 -15.55 4.77
C GLY A 232 -2.96 -16.65 5.79
N SER A 233 -4.15 -17.26 5.74
CA SER A 233 -4.52 -18.44 6.51
C SER A 233 -5.01 -19.52 5.54
N GLY A 234 -4.08 -20.02 4.73
CA GLY A 234 -4.35 -20.92 3.60
C GLY A 234 -4.23 -20.19 2.25
N GLU A 235 -4.42 -20.92 1.15
CA GLU A 235 -4.17 -20.39 -0.20
C GLU A 235 -5.19 -19.33 -0.65
N THR A 236 -6.44 -19.41 -0.16
CA THR A 236 -7.58 -18.58 -0.61
C THR A 236 -8.29 -17.80 0.50
N PHE A 237 -7.74 -17.83 1.72
CA PHE A 237 -8.21 -17.00 2.83
C PHE A 237 -7.07 -16.07 3.24
N ASN A 238 -7.11 -14.84 2.72
CA ASN A 238 -6.03 -13.88 2.93
C ASN A 238 -6.55 -12.56 3.49
N PHE A 239 -5.71 -11.89 4.27
CA PHE A 239 -5.95 -10.55 4.78
C PHE A 239 -5.07 -9.53 4.06
N ALA A 240 -5.74 -8.49 3.59
CA ALA A 240 -5.11 -7.30 3.05
C ALA A 240 -5.43 -6.09 3.94
N THR A 241 -4.44 -5.25 4.17
CA THR A 241 -4.60 -3.94 4.78
C THR A 241 -5.30 -3.02 3.77
N PRO A 242 -6.51 -2.53 4.04
CA PRO A 242 -7.26 -1.71 3.08
C PRO A 242 -6.59 -0.35 2.86
N LEU A 243 -6.71 0.22 1.65
CA LEU A 243 -6.09 1.50 1.31
C LEU A 243 -6.46 2.60 2.29
N ARG A 244 -7.72 2.70 2.75
CA ARG A 244 -8.12 3.70 3.75
C ARG A 244 -7.26 3.71 5.01
N ARG A 245 -6.78 2.54 5.45
CA ARG A 245 -5.92 2.41 6.64
C ARG A 245 -4.50 2.86 6.33
N ILE A 246 -4.00 2.51 5.14
CA ILE A 246 -2.71 2.97 4.62
C ILE A 246 -2.73 4.49 4.45
N HIS A 247 -3.78 5.02 3.83
CA HIS A 247 -3.98 6.44 3.57
C HIS A 247 -4.05 7.23 4.88
N GLN A 248 -4.86 6.77 5.86
CA GLN A 248 -4.88 7.38 7.19
C GLN A 248 -3.50 7.38 7.86
N PHE A 249 -2.75 6.28 7.76
CA PHE A 249 -1.38 6.22 8.28
C PHE A 249 -0.47 7.28 7.62
N PHE A 250 -0.54 7.46 6.30
CA PHE A 250 0.22 8.50 5.62
C PHE A 250 -0.21 9.92 6.04
N ILE A 251 -1.51 10.17 6.23
CA ILE A 251 -2.03 11.44 6.75
C ILE A 251 -1.48 11.72 8.16
N ASP A 252 -1.61 10.76 9.08
CA ASP A 252 -1.19 10.88 10.48
C ASP A 252 0.32 11.13 10.64
N ASN A 253 1.10 10.79 9.64
CA ASN A 253 2.55 10.96 9.62
C ASN A 253 3.02 12.12 8.73
N ASN A 254 2.10 12.95 8.19
CA ASN A 254 2.40 14.05 7.26
C ASN A 254 3.12 13.59 5.97
N LEU A 255 2.71 12.43 5.45
CA LEU A 255 3.30 11.78 4.28
C LEU A 255 2.26 11.50 3.18
N GLU A 256 1.07 12.11 3.23
CA GLU A 256 0.01 11.90 2.23
C GLU A 256 0.47 12.17 0.79
N TRP A 257 1.43 13.10 0.61
CA TRP A 257 2.06 13.38 -0.69
C TRP A 257 2.69 12.16 -1.36
N VAL A 258 3.02 11.11 -0.60
CA VAL A 258 3.51 9.83 -1.16
C VAL A 258 2.43 9.21 -2.05
N LEU A 259 1.17 9.18 -1.60
CA LEU A 259 0.04 8.58 -2.33
C LEU A 259 -0.59 9.56 -3.33
N ASN A 260 -0.55 10.86 -3.03
CA ASN A 260 -1.18 11.90 -3.82
C ASN A 260 -0.15 12.85 -4.44
N GLN A 261 0.18 12.63 -5.72
CA GLN A 261 1.17 13.40 -6.46
C GLN A 261 0.82 14.88 -6.66
N LYS A 262 -0.43 15.28 -6.39
CA LYS A 262 -0.86 16.69 -6.49
C LYS A 262 -0.47 17.52 -5.27
N LEU A 263 -0.15 16.87 -4.15
CA LEU A 263 0.20 17.57 -2.91
C LEU A 263 1.63 18.12 -2.97
N PRO A 264 1.90 19.24 -2.28
CA PRO A 264 3.27 19.70 -2.07
C PRO A 264 4.10 18.62 -1.39
N LYS A 265 5.24 18.30 -1.99
CA LYS A 265 6.18 17.29 -1.50
C LYS A 265 7.47 17.95 -1.00
N PRO A 266 8.09 17.39 0.06
CA PRO A 266 9.36 17.88 0.59
C PRO A 266 10.51 17.65 -0.40
N THR A 267 11.70 18.17 -0.07
CA THR A 267 12.94 17.81 -0.76
C THR A 267 13.44 16.44 -0.33
N ILE A 268 14.28 15.80 -1.15
CA ILE A 268 14.89 14.51 -0.80
C ILE A 268 15.69 14.61 0.51
N LYS A 269 16.42 15.71 0.72
CA LYS A 269 17.15 15.96 1.98
C LYS A 269 16.23 16.01 3.19
N GLU A 270 15.04 16.62 3.08
CA GLU A 270 14.05 16.63 4.14
C GLU A 270 13.47 15.23 4.39
N VAL A 271 13.17 14.48 3.33
CA VAL A 271 12.72 13.07 3.43
C VAL A 271 13.72 12.20 4.16
N MET A 272 15.00 12.33 3.84
CA MET A 272 16.08 11.54 4.45
C MET A 272 16.25 11.77 5.96
N ASN A 273 15.68 12.86 6.49
CA ASN A 273 15.71 13.23 7.90
C ASN A 273 14.40 12.89 8.65
N ILE A 274 13.42 12.31 7.98
CA ILE A 274 12.21 11.81 8.65
C ILE A 274 12.61 10.71 9.65
N SER A 275 12.05 10.78 10.86
CA SER A 275 12.21 9.71 11.85
C SER A 275 11.46 8.45 11.38
N PRO A 276 12.15 7.29 11.27
CA PRO A 276 11.53 6.04 10.82
C PRO A 276 10.31 5.64 11.64
N GLU A 277 10.31 5.91 12.95
CA GLU A 277 9.17 5.63 13.84
C GLU A 277 8.57 6.92 14.41
N THR A 278 7.26 6.86 14.67
CA THR A 278 6.55 7.90 15.42
C THR A 278 6.52 7.51 16.88
N ILE A 279 7.28 8.23 17.71
CA ILE A 279 7.26 8.03 19.16
C ILE A 279 6.00 8.71 19.69
N LYS A 280 4.95 7.94 19.97
CA LYS A 280 3.84 8.43 20.81
C LYS A 280 4.35 8.49 22.24
N VAL A 281 4.91 9.64 22.65
CA VAL A 281 5.26 9.87 24.05
C VAL A 281 3.96 9.90 24.84
N GLY A 282 3.78 8.95 25.77
CA GLY A 282 2.69 8.98 26.73
C GLY A 282 2.80 10.22 27.62
N GLY A 283 2.11 11.29 27.25
CA GLY A 283 2.09 12.57 27.97
C GLY A 283 0.98 13.48 27.44
N SER A 284 -0.14 13.51 28.17
CA SER A 284 -1.29 14.43 28.07
C SER A 284 -1.64 15.00 26.69
N SER A 285 -2.51 14.29 25.97
CA SER A 285 -3.33 14.89 24.91
C SER A 285 -4.37 15.84 25.52
N LYS A 286 -3.94 17.06 25.88
CA LYS A 286 -4.81 18.22 26.09
C LYS A 286 -4.17 19.39 25.35
N GLN A 287 -4.34 19.44 24.03
CA GLN A 287 -4.30 20.69 23.22
C GLN A 287 -4.49 20.49 21.71
N LEU A 288 -4.79 19.28 21.21
CA LEU A 288 -5.10 19.03 19.79
C LEU A 288 -6.52 18.49 19.53
N GLN A 289 -7.39 18.48 20.54
CA GLN A 289 -8.80 18.08 20.39
C GLN A 289 -9.76 19.26 20.18
N ASP A 290 -9.36 20.50 20.46
CA ASP A 290 -10.29 21.64 20.44
C ASP A 290 -10.60 22.19 19.03
N GLU A 291 -9.82 21.84 18.00
CA GLU A 291 -10.09 22.31 16.62
C GLU A 291 -10.88 21.31 15.75
N LYS A 292 -10.91 20.02 16.11
CA LYS A 292 -11.71 19.01 15.37
C LYS A 292 -13.14 18.84 15.89
N SER A 293 -13.46 19.39 17.07
CA SER A 293 -14.79 19.28 17.68
C SER A 293 -15.87 20.14 17.00
N ASN A 294 -15.50 21.16 16.22
CA ASN A 294 -16.47 22.12 15.64
C ASN A 294 -16.96 21.75 14.23
N ARG A 295 -16.79 20.50 13.76
CA ARG A 295 -17.25 20.06 12.43
C ARG A 295 -18.38 19.02 12.43
N PHE A 296 -18.93 18.68 13.59
CA PHE A 296 -20.11 17.84 13.70
C PHE A 296 -21.10 18.40 14.73
N GLU A 297 -21.51 19.66 14.55
CA GLU A 297 -22.82 20.09 15.02
C GLU A 297 -23.77 19.97 13.83
N PHE A 298 -24.62 18.94 13.85
CA PHE A 298 -25.98 18.89 13.31
C PHE A 298 -26.39 17.41 13.21
N LEU A 299 -26.90 16.86 14.31
CA LEU A 299 -28.01 15.89 14.35
C LEU A 299 -28.47 15.83 15.81
N ASP A 300 -29.38 16.74 16.15
CA ASP A 300 -30.04 16.79 17.46
C ASP A 300 -30.92 15.54 17.68
N GLY A 301 -30.70 14.89 18.83
CA GLY A 301 -31.73 14.78 19.87
C GLY A 301 -32.94 13.85 19.72
N GLU A 302 -33.36 13.39 18.53
CA GLU A 302 -34.64 12.64 18.43
C GLU A 302 -34.63 11.28 17.69
N HIS A 303 -33.50 10.80 17.16
CA HIS A 303 -33.46 9.52 16.42
C HIS A 303 -32.82 8.33 17.15
N ALA A 304 -32.42 8.47 18.42
CA ALA A 304 -31.80 7.40 19.20
C ALA A 304 -32.78 6.38 19.84
N ASN A 305 -34.10 6.56 19.68
CA ASN A 305 -35.10 5.69 20.32
C ASN A 305 -35.73 4.63 19.41
N PHE A 306 -35.25 4.42 18.19
CA PHE A 306 -35.86 3.44 17.27
C PHE A 306 -35.22 2.04 17.28
N PHE A 307 -34.00 1.88 17.79
CA PHE A 307 -33.26 0.60 17.71
C PHE A 307 -33.15 -0.21 19.02
N VAL A 308 -33.63 0.31 20.16
CA VAL A 308 -33.55 -0.40 21.45
C VAL A 308 -34.87 -1.08 21.85
N LYS A 309 -35.95 -0.94 21.07
CA LYS A 309 -37.28 -1.43 21.46
C LYS A 309 -37.73 -2.76 20.83
N ASN A 310 -36.89 -3.45 20.05
CA ASN A 310 -37.26 -4.68 19.35
C ASN A 310 -36.42 -5.93 19.70
N SER A 311 -35.65 -5.92 20.80
CA SER A 311 -34.87 -7.07 21.25
C SER A 311 -35.39 -7.77 22.52
N GLU A 312 -36.58 -7.43 23.02
CA GLU A 312 -37.17 -8.03 24.23
C GLU A 312 -38.37 -8.95 23.97
N ILE A 313 -38.61 -9.37 22.73
CA ILE A 313 -39.66 -10.36 22.43
C ILE A 313 -39.05 -11.48 21.61
N LEU A 314 -38.44 -12.47 22.26
CA LEU A 314 -38.30 -13.86 21.79
C LEU A 314 -37.50 -14.71 22.80
N ILE A 315 -37.89 -14.70 24.07
CA ILE A 315 -37.63 -15.83 24.99
C ILE A 315 -38.86 -15.97 25.89
N GLU A 316 -39.85 -16.72 25.43
CA GLU A 316 -40.78 -17.53 26.23
C GLU A 316 -41.91 -18.10 25.33
N LYS A 317 -41.71 -19.34 24.87
CA LYS A 317 -42.67 -20.46 24.82
C LYS A 317 -42.13 -21.60 23.98
#